data_AF-A0A671T3V3-F1
#
_entry.id   AF-A0A671T3V3-F1
#
_cell.length_a   1.000
_cell.length_b   1.000
_cell.length_c   1.000
_cell.angle_alpha   90.00
_cell.angle_beta   90.00
_cell.angle_gamma   90.00
#
_symmetry.space_group_name_H-M   'P 1'
#
loop_
_entity.id
_entity.type
_entity.pdbx_description
1 polymer ?
#
loop_
_entity_poly.entity_id
_entity_poly.type
_entity_poly.pdbx_seq_one_letter_code
_entity_poly.pdbx_strand_id
1 'polypeptide(L)'
;MFRGFFVKTISFVGYTVQYGCIAHCAFEYIGKFVSVPRGHVWLEGDSLQNSTDSRSYGPIPYALIRGRVCLKLWPPHSFGILAESPNNGRIL
;
A
#
# COMPACT_ATOMS: atom_id res chain seq x y z
N MET A 1 34.43 17.48 -34.44
CA MET A 1 33.70 16.20 -34.65
C MET A 1 33.36 15.47 -33.34
N PHE A 2 34.22 15.50 -32.31
CA PHE A 2 33.99 14.80 -31.02
C PHE A 2 32.86 15.34 -30.11
N ARG A 3 32.50 16.64 -30.19
CA ARG A 3 31.46 17.26 -29.34
C ARG A 3 30.04 16.70 -29.58
N GLY A 4 29.70 16.34 -30.81
CA GLY A 4 28.35 15.84 -31.15
C GLY A 4 28.11 14.38 -30.75
N PHE A 5 29.17 13.56 -30.74
CA PHE A 5 29.10 12.17 -30.31
C PHE A 5 28.86 12.07 -28.80
N PHE A 6 29.62 12.83 -28.00
CA PHE A 6 29.46 12.86 -26.54
C PHE A 6 28.07 13.32 -26.08
N VAL A 7 27.50 14.33 -26.74
CA VAL A 7 26.14 14.82 -26.42
C VAL A 7 25.07 13.78 -26.72
N LYS A 8 25.19 13.05 -27.84
CA LYS A 8 24.29 11.94 -28.17
C LYS A 8 24.38 10.80 -27.17
N THR A 9 25.59 10.43 -26.75
CA THR A 9 25.81 9.36 -25.78
C THR A 9 25.24 9.72 -24.40
N ILE A 10 25.50 10.94 -23.90
CA ILE A 10 24.94 11.41 -22.62
C ILE A 10 23.41 11.46 -22.67
N SER A 11 22.84 11.93 -23.79
CA SER A 11 21.40 11.99 -23.96
C SER A 11 20.77 10.59 -23.96
N PHE A 12 21.38 9.60 -24.63
CA PHE A 12 20.91 8.22 -24.61
C PHE A 12 20.97 7.59 -23.20
N VAL A 13 22.06 7.84 -22.45
CA VAL A 13 22.17 7.42 -21.05
C VAL A 13 21.07 8.07 -20.21
N GLY A 14 20.81 9.36 -20.37
CA GLY A 14 19.70 10.05 -19.69
C GLY A 14 18.34 9.42 -19.98
N TYR A 15 18.04 9.14 -21.25
CA TYR A 15 16.79 8.49 -21.66
C TYR A 15 16.65 7.09 -21.07
N THR A 16 17.70 6.26 -21.11
CA THR A 16 17.64 4.90 -20.54
C THR A 16 17.44 4.91 -19.03
N VAL A 17 18.09 5.83 -18.30
CA VAL A 17 17.86 6.01 -16.86
C VAL A 17 16.43 6.45 -16.58
N GLN A 18 15.91 7.41 -17.34
CA GLN A 18 14.53 7.89 -17.18
C GLN A 18 13.50 6.78 -17.41
N TYR A 19 13.61 6.04 -18.52
CA TYR A 19 12.70 4.91 -18.80
C TYR A 19 12.87 3.77 -17.79
N GLY A 20 14.08 3.54 -17.26
CA GLY A 20 14.33 2.59 -16.18
C GLY A 20 13.58 2.96 -14.90
N CYS A 21 13.65 4.23 -14.48
CA CYS A 21 12.90 4.71 -13.32
C CYS A 21 11.38 4.60 -13.51
N ILE A 22 10.88 4.97 -14.70
CA ILE A 22 9.45 4.84 -15.02
C ILE A 22 9.02 3.37 -14.98
N ALA A 23 9.82 2.47 -15.55
CA ALA A 23 9.54 1.03 -15.55
C ALA A 23 9.53 0.44 -14.13
N HIS A 24 10.48 0.85 -13.27
CA HIS A 24 10.53 0.44 -11.86
C HIS A 24 9.26 0.88 -11.11
N CYS A 25 8.89 2.15 -11.24
CA CYS A 25 7.68 2.69 -10.61
C CYS A 25 6.41 2.02 -11.14
N ALA A 26 6.32 1.78 -12.45
CA ALA A 26 5.16 1.13 -13.07
C ALA A 26 5.02 -0.33 -12.61
N PHE A 27 6.12 -1.08 -12.57
CA PHE A 27 6.11 -2.47 -12.11
C PHE A 27 5.74 -2.57 -10.62
N GLU A 28 6.29 -1.68 -9.78
CA GLU A 28 5.93 -1.60 -8.36
C GLU A 28 4.45 -1.24 -8.16
N TYR A 29 3.92 -0.33 -8.98
CA TYR A 29 2.51 0.07 -8.90
C TYR A 29 1.56 -1.07 -9.31
N ILE A 30 1.87 -1.77 -10.41
CA ILE A 30 1.06 -2.90 -10.88
C ILE A 30 1.12 -4.07 -9.89
N GLY A 31 2.28 -4.33 -9.28
CA GLY A 31 2.44 -5.39 -8.27
C GLY A 31 1.64 -5.19 -6.98
N LYS A 32 1.07 -4.00 -6.75
CA LYS A 32 0.31 -3.68 -5.54
C LYS A 32 -1.21 -3.83 -5.69
N PHE A 33 -1.71 -4.17 -6.89
CA PHE A 33 -3.15 -4.38 -7.07
C PHE A 33 -3.56 -5.77 -6.54
N VAL A 34 -4.45 -5.79 -5.54
CA VAL A 34 -4.99 -7.03 -4.97
C VAL A 34 -6.51 -7.04 -5.08
N SER A 35 -7.05 -8.12 -5.63
CA SER A 35 -8.49 -8.36 -5.69
C SER A 35 -8.92 -9.24 -4.51
N VAL A 36 -9.88 -8.74 -3.71
CA VAL A 36 -10.43 -9.48 -2.57
C VAL A 36 -11.65 -10.28 -3.05
N PRO A 37 -11.66 -11.62 -2.90
CA PRO A 37 -12.80 -12.42 -3.30
C PRO A 37 -14.02 -12.12 -2.43
N ARG A 38 -15.21 -12.40 -2.98
CA ARG A 38 -16.47 -12.22 -2.23
C ARG A 38 -16.46 -13.04 -0.94
N GLY A 39 -16.99 -12.47 0.14
CA GLY A 39 -17.00 -13.11 1.47
C GLY A 39 -15.65 -13.12 2.18
N HIS A 40 -14.62 -12.49 1.63
CA HIS A 40 -13.34 -12.26 2.31
C HIS A 40 -13.14 -10.78 2.62
N VAL A 41 -12.22 -10.51 3.54
CA VAL A 41 -11.79 -9.16 3.92
C VAL A 41 -10.28 -9.04 3.79
N TRP A 42 -9.84 -7.83 3.50
CA TRP A 42 -8.43 -7.44 3.54
C TRP A 42 -8.19 -6.63 4.81
N LEU A 43 -7.31 -7.13 5.68
CA LEU A 43 -6.93 -6.48 6.92
C LEU A 43 -5.53 -5.91 6.81
N GLU A 44 -5.37 -4.65 7.17
CA GLU A 44 -4.07 -3.98 7.26
C GLU A 44 -3.90 -3.41 8.66
N GLY A 45 -2.70 -3.60 9.22
CA GLY A 45 -2.33 -2.92 10.46
C GLY A 45 -2.14 -1.42 10.25
N ASP A 46 -2.28 -0.67 11.34
CA ASP A 46 -1.95 0.75 11.40
C ASP A 46 -0.42 1.00 11.24
N SER A 47 0.41 0.09 11.74
CA SER A 47 1.87 0.12 11.57
C SER A 47 2.30 -0.61 10.31
N LEU A 48 2.48 0.14 9.21
CA LEU A 48 2.85 -0.42 7.90
C LEU A 48 4.12 -1.28 7.94
N GLN A 49 5.12 -0.91 8.74
CA GLN A 49 6.41 -1.61 8.79
C GLN A 49 6.46 -2.73 9.82
N ASN A 50 5.55 -2.72 10.80
CA ASN A 50 5.58 -3.64 11.94
C ASN A 50 4.20 -4.26 12.17
N SER A 51 3.65 -4.87 11.14
CA SER A 51 2.44 -5.69 11.24
C SER A 51 2.53 -6.91 10.32
N THR A 52 2.03 -8.03 10.81
CA THR A 52 1.77 -9.23 10.00
C THR A 52 0.30 -9.23 9.66
N ASP A 53 -0.03 -8.84 8.43
CA ASP A 53 -1.41 -8.63 8.00
C ASP A 53 -1.67 -9.23 6.61
N SER A 54 -2.78 -8.86 5.97
CA SER A 54 -3.17 -9.46 4.69
C SER A 54 -2.14 -9.24 3.58
N ARG A 55 -1.22 -8.27 3.72
CA ARG A 55 -0.08 -8.10 2.80
C ARG A 55 0.87 -9.30 2.83
N SER A 56 0.91 -10.07 3.92
CA SER A 56 1.75 -11.26 4.09
C SER A 56 0.99 -12.56 3.85
N TYR A 57 -0.22 -12.72 4.37
CA TYR A 57 -0.99 -13.97 4.31
C TYR A 57 -2.17 -13.96 3.34
N GLY A 58 -2.48 -12.82 2.72
CA GLY A 58 -3.60 -12.66 1.79
C GLY A 58 -4.94 -12.36 2.47
N PRO A 59 -6.05 -12.34 1.71
CA PRO A 59 -7.38 -12.04 2.24
C PRO A 59 -7.90 -13.20 3.10
N ILE A 60 -8.67 -12.87 4.14
CA ILE A 60 -9.23 -13.86 5.07
C ILE A 60 -10.76 -13.95 4.97
N PRO A 61 -11.38 -15.12 5.19
CA PRO A 61 -12.82 -15.27 5.21
C PRO A 61 -13.48 -14.38 6.29
N TYR A 62 -14.57 -13.70 5.94
CA TYR A 62 -15.34 -12.87 6.87
C TYR A 62 -15.84 -13.65 8.10
N ALA A 63 -16.11 -14.95 7.94
CA ALA A 63 -16.55 -15.83 9.02
C ALA A 63 -15.55 -15.99 10.18
N LEU A 64 -14.28 -15.64 9.98
CA LEU A 64 -13.26 -15.67 11.04
C LEU A 64 -13.30 -14.42 11.94
N ILE A 65 -14.03 -13.38 11.55
CA ILE A 65 -14.14 -12.14 12.32
C ILE A 65 -15.03 -12.38 13.54
N ARG A 66 -14.48 -12.13 14.73
CA ARG A 66 -15.22 -12.28 16.00
C ARG A 66 -15.99 -11.03 16.41
N GLY A 67 -15.49 -9.85 16.06
CA GLY A 67 -16.09 -8.58 16.46
C GLY A 67 -15.29 -7.39 15.96
N ARG A 68 -15.87 -6.20 16.15
CA ARG A 68 -15.29 -4.89 15.77
C ARG A 68 -14.94 -4.12 17.04
N VAL A 69 -13.82 -3.40 17.02
CA VAL A 69 -13.45 -2.51 18.12
C VAL A 69 -14.22 -1.19 17.94
N CYS A 70 -15.09 -0.86 18.89
CA CYS A 70 -15.93 0.34 18.80
C CYS A 70 -15.54 1.44 19.80
N LEU A 71 -14.80 1.08 20.86
CA LEU A 71 -14.54 1.98 21.99
C LEU A 71 -13.10 1.85 22.48
N LYS A 72 -12.45 3.00 22.65
CA LYS A 72 -11.15 3.11 23.31
C LYS A 72 -11.37 3.43 24.79
N LEU A 73 -10.99 2.49 25.66
CA LEU A 73 -11.14 2.64 27.12
C LEU A 73 -9.95 3.37 27.78
N TRP A 74 -8.74 3.20 27.24
CA TRP A 74 -7.50 3.74 27.80
C TRP A 74 -6.58 4.28 26.69
N PRO A 75 -5.74 5.31 26.93
CA PRO A 75 -5.62 6.11 28.15
C PRO A 75 -6.84 7.01 28.44
N PRO A 76 -7.09 7.43 29.70
CA PRO A 76 -8.32 8.13 30.08
C PRO A 76 -8.54 9.44 29.33
N HIS A 77 -7.45 10.11 28.95
CA HIS A 77 -7.49 11.35 28.16
C HIS A 77 -7.91 11.13 26.70
N SER A 78 -7.92 9.89 26.22
CA SER A 78 -8.38 9.48 24.89
C SER A 78 -9.57 8.52 24.96
N PHE A 79 -10.29 8.49 26.09
CA PHE A 79 -11.50 7.68 26.21
C PHE A 79 -12.55 8.17 25.22
N GLY A 80 -13.12 7.26 24.44
CA GLY A 80 -14.15 7.61 23.47
C GLY A 80 -14.44 6.54 22.43
N ILE A 81 -15.48 6.77 21.64
CA ILE A 81 -15.87 5.92 20.51
C ILE A 81 -14.80 6.04 19.43
N LEU A 82 -14.41 4.92 18.83
CA LEU A 82 -13.52 4.92 17.68
C LEU A 82 -14.27 5.50 16.48
N ALA A 83 -13.71 6.57 15.91
CA ALA A 83 -14.25 7.17 14.70
C ALA A 83 -14.19 6.17 13.55
N GLU A 84 -15.16 6.25 12.63
CA GLU A 84 -15.13 5.44 11.42
C GLU A 84 -14.00 5.87 10.49
N SER A 85 -13.56 4.97 9.61
CA SER A 85 -12.54 5.31 8.63
C SER A 85 -13.06 6.42 7.73
N PRO A 86 -12.28 7.48 7.44
CA PRO A 86 -12.66 8.50 6.47
C PRO A 86 -12.73 7.96 5.03
N ASN A 87 -12.24 6.74 4.79
CA ASN A 87 -12.31 6.07 3.50
C ASN A 87 -13.52 5.14 3.44
N ASN A 88 -14.46 5.43 2.52
CA ASN A 88 -15.60 4.56 2.27
C ASN A 88 -15.13 3.12 1.96
N GLY A 89 -15.64 2.16 2.74
CA GLY A 89 -15.32 0.74 2.59
C GLY A 89 -14.21 0.21 3.51
N ARG A 90 -13.50 1.07 4.25
CA ARG A 90 -12.60 0.63 5.34
C ARG A 90 -13.37 0.58 6.65
N ILE A 91 -13.38 -0.59 7.27
CA ILE A 91 -13.94 -0.81 8.60
C ILE A 91 -12.77 -0.76 9.58
N LEU A 92 -12.77 0.25 10.46
CA LEU A 92 -11.86 0.33 11.62
C LEU A 92 -12.42 -0.50 12.79
#